data_AF-A0A351UTE5-F1
#
_entry.id   AF-A0A351UTE5-F1
#
_cell.length_a   1.000
_cell.length_b   1.000
_cell.length_c   1.000
_cell.angle_alpha   90.00
_cell.angle_beta   90.00
_cell.angle_gamma   90.00
#
_symmetry.space_group_name_H-M   'P 1'
#
loop_
_entity.id
_entity.type
_entity.pdbx_description
1 polymer ?
#
loop_
_entity_poly.entity_id
_entity_poly.type
_entity_poly.pdbx_seq_one_letter_code
_entity_poly.pdbx_strand_id
1 'polypeptide(L)'
;QGIIQKLDYLKELGIGILWISPIYLSPMKDNGYDIADYYVIDPMFGTMEDMEELLAEAKKRDIYVLMDLVVNHCSSEHEWFRKALQDPKGPYGKYFIIREGKNGNPPTNWRSIFEGSVWEPIPDTPYYYYHTFAKEQPDLNWEN
;
A
#
# COMPACT_ATOMS: atom_id res chain seq x y z
N GLN A 1 -9.35 -18.55 -3.49
CA GLN A 1 -9.49 -19.97 -3.98
C GLN A 1 -8.22 -20.84 -3.87
N GLY A 2 -7.07 -20.48 -4.47
CA GLY A 2 -5.89 -21.36 -4.48
C GLY A 2 -5.35 -21.74 -3.08
N ILE A 3 -5.29 -20.78 -2.15
CA ILE A 3 -4.89 -21.01 -0.75
C ILE A 3 -5.87 -21.98 -0.06
N ILE A 4 -7.18 -21.81 -0.27
CA ILE A 4 -8.24 -22.63 0.34
C ILE A 4 -8.01 -24.11 0.01
N GLN A 5 -7.71 -24.42 -1.26
CA GLN A 5 -7.44 -25.79 -1.73
C GLN A 5 -6.21 -26.44 -1.07
N LYS A 6 -5.37 -25.68 -0.38
CA LYS A 6 -4.15 -26.16 0.29
C LYS A 6 -4.25 -26.14 1.80
N LEU A 7 -5.36 -25.71 2.39
CA LEU A 7 -5.51 -25.64 3.85
C LEU A 7 -5.39 -27.01 4.54
N ASP A 8 -5.84 -28.10 3.91
CA ASP A 8 -5.66 -29.45 4.46
C ASP A 8 -4.18 -29.85 4.52
N TYR A 9 -3.43 -29.53 3.47
CA TYR A 9 -1.97 -29.73 3.44
C TYR A 9 -1.27 -28.89 4.52
N LEU A 10 -1.67 -27.63 4.68
CA LEU A 10 -1.11 -26.74 5.70
C LEU A 10 -1.41 -27.23 7.13
N LYS A 11 -2.60 -27.80 7.35
CA LYS A 11 -2.96 -28.44 8.62
C LYS A 11 -2.11 -29.68 8.88
N GLU A 12 -1.91 -30.53 7.86
CA GLU A 12 -1.06 -31.72 7.96
C GLU A 12 0.41 -31.35 8.25
N LEU A 13 0.91 -30.28 7.64
CA LEU A 13 2.22 -29.71 7.94
C LEU A 13 2.35 -29.23 9.39
N GLY A 14 1.22 -28.93 10.05
CA GLY A 14 1.17 -28.57 11.47
C GLY A 14 1.26 -27.08 11.76
N ILE A 15 1.01 -26.20 10.78
CA ILE A 15 1.01 -24.75 11.03
C ILE A 15 -0.26 -24.31 11.78
N GLY A 16 -0.11 -23.29 12.63
CA GLY A 16 -1.24 -22.63 13.30
C GLY A 16 -1.52 -21.21 12.80
N ILE A 17 -0.58 -20.60 12.05
CA ILE A 17 -0.72 -19.25 11.52
C ILE A 17 -0.26 -19.23 10.06
N LEU A 18 -1.09 -18.65 9.20
CA LEU A 18 -0.79 -18.33 7.81
C LEU A 18 -0.67 -16.81 7.67
N TRP A 19 0.55 -16.32 7.44
CA TRP A 19 0.77 -14.92 7.06
C TRP A 19 0.69 -14.80 5.53
N ILE A 20 -0.19 -13.93 5.05
CA ILE A 20 -0.41 -13.67 3.62
C ILE A 20 0.14 -12.28 3.28
N SER A 21 0.99 -12.22 2.26
CA SER A 21 1.42 -10.97 1.62
C SER A 21 0.21 -10.12 1.19
N PRO A 22 0.38 -8.82 0.88
CA PRO A 22 -0.74 -7.96 0.51
C PRO A 22 -1.58 -8.52 -0.66
N ILE A 23 -2.90 -8.54 -0.45
CA ILE A 23 -3.91 -8.93 -1.46
C ILE A 23 -4.97 -7.83 -1.67
N TYR A 24 -4.72 -6.64 -1.13
CA TYR A 24 -5.57 -5.47 -1.31
C TYR A 24 -5.47 -4.96 -2.75
N LEU A 25 -6.47 -4.20 -3.21
CA LEU A 25 -6.47 -3.59 -4.52
C LEU A 25 -5.19 -2.76 -4.73
N SER A 26 -4.43 -3.10 -5.76
CA SER A 26 -3.13 -2.50 -6.02
C SER A 26 -2.83 -2.42 -7.52
N PRO A 27 -2.17 -1.36 -8.00
CA PRO A 27 -1.58 -1.31 -9.34
C PRO A 27 -0.39 -2.26 -9.54
N MET A 28 0.04 -2.95 -8.48
CA MET A 28 1.10 -3.96 -8.46
C MET A 28 2.48 -3.42 -8.87
N LYS A 29 2.77 -2.14 -8.61
CA LYS A 29 4.10 -1.54 -8.85
C LYS A 29 5.16 -2.09 -7.92
N ASP A 30 4.74 -2.47 -6.72
CA ASP A 30 5.58 -3.14 -5.73
C ASP A 30 4.90 -4.42 -5.22
N ASN A 31 4.41 -5.25 -6.14
CA ASN A 31 3.80 -6.56 -5.85
C ASN A 31 2.73 -6.54 -4.75
N GLY A 32 1.88 -5.50 -4.73
CA GLY A 32 0.75 -5.37 -3.80
C GLY A 32 1.02 -4.46 -2.60
N TYR A 33 2.26 -4.02 -2.38
CA TYR A 33 2.59 -3.08 -1.29
C TYR A 33 2.19 -1.63 -1.62
N ASP A 34 1.89 -1.31 -2.88
CA ASP A 34 1.28 -0.06 -3.32
C ASP A 34 -0.25 -0.16 -3.31
N ILE A 35 -0.88 -0.02 -2.14
CA ILE A 35 -2.33 -0.24 -1.96
C ILE A 35 -3.15 0.98 -2.44
N ALA A 36 -4.05 0.78 -3.40
CA ALA A 36 -4.96 1.80 -3.92
C ALA A 36 -6.32 1.84 -3.19
N ASP A 37 -6.74 0.74 -2.57
CA ASP A 37 -7.90 0.70 -1.67
C ASP A 37 -7.72 -0.40 -0.61
N TYR A 38 -7.68 0.00 0.66
CA TYR A 38 -7.48 -0.90 1.80
C TYR A 38 -8.69 -1.80 2.12
N TYR A 39 -9.85 -1.53 1.54
CA TYR A 39 -11.10 -2.25 1.82
C TYR A 39 -11.50 -3.24 0.72
N VAL A 40 -10.74 -3.28 -0.38
CA VAL A 40 -11.05 -4.09 -1.56
C VAL A 40 -9.95 -5.13 -1.74
N ILE A 41 -10.34 -6.39 -1.99
CA ILE A 41 -9.42 -7.44 -2.44
C ILE A 41 -9.13 -7.24 -3.91
N ASP A 42 -7.86 -7.37 -4.30
CA ASP A 42 -7.47 -7.24 -5.70
C ASP A 42 -8.14 -8.33 -6.54
N PRO A 43 -8.81 -7.98 -7.67
CA PRO A 43 -9.47 -8.95 -8.54
C PRO A 43 -8.54 -10.04 -9.08
N MET A 44 -7.22 -9.80 -9.11
CA MET A 44 -6.23 -10.83 -9.46
C MET A 44 -6.21 -12.00 -8.48
N PHE A 45 -6.56 -11.77 -7.21
CA PHE A 45 -6.54 -12.79 -6.15
C PHE A 45 -7.92 -13.35 -5.81
N GLY A 46 -8.99 -12.63 -6.15
CA GLY A 46 -10.37 -13.05 -5.95
C GLY A 46 -11.27 -11.90 -5.54
N THR A 47 -12.29 -12.21 -4.75
CA THR A 47 -13.23 -11.22 -4.20
C THR A 47 -13.18 -11.16 -2.67
N MET A 48 -13.97 -10.26 -2.07
CA MET A 48 -14.12 -10.23 -0.61
C MET A 48 -14.79 -11.52 -0.11
N GLU A 49 -15.73 -12.09 -0.86
CA GLU A 49 -16.36 -13.38 -0.54
C GLU A 49 -15.33 -14.52 -0.52
N ASP A 50 -14.35 -14.53 -1.44
CA ASP A 50 -13.26 -15.51 -1.41
C ASP A 50 -12.39 -15.36 -0.16
N MET A 51 -12.17 -14.13 0.32
CA MET A 51 -11.43 -13.86 1.55
C MET A 51 -12.21 -14.31 2.80
N GLU A 52 -13.52 -14.03 2.84
CA GLU A 52 -14.41 -14.52 3.90
C GLU A 52 -14.45 -16.05 3.94
N GLU A 53 -14.52 -16.71 2.78
CA GLU A 53 -14.43 -18.17 2.67
C GLU A 53 -13.09 -18.69 3.19
N LEU A 54 -11.97 -18.07 2.81
CA LEU A 54 -10.65 -18.43 3.29
C LEU A 54 -10.55 -18.37 4.82
N LEU A 55 -11.04 -17.29 5.43
CA LEU A 55 -11.04 -17.13 6.88
C LEU A 55 -11.90 -18.20 7.57
N ALA A 56 -13.08 -18.49 7.02
CA ALA A 56 -13.99 -19.50 7.55
C ALA A 56 -13.37 -20.91 7.47
N GLU A 57 -12.78 -21.27 6.32
CA GLU A 57 -12.15 -22.57 6.10
C GLU A 57 -10.85 -22.77 6.89
N ALA A 58 -10.04 -21.71 7.04
CA ALA A 58 -8.84 -21.75 7.87
C ALA A 58 -9.20 -21.97 9.35
N LYS A 59 -10.23 -21.28 9.85
CA LYS A 59 -10.70 -21.42 11.22
C LYS A 59 -11.17 -22.83 11.55
N LYS A 60 -11.84 -23.53 10.62
CA LYS A 60 -12.24 -24.94 10.81
C LYS A 60 -11.06 -25.88 11.05
N ARG A 61 -9.85 -25.45 10.68
CA ARG A 61 -8.60 -26.19 10.81
C ARG A 61 -7.69 -25.64 11.90
N ASP A 62 -8.17 -24.74 12.75
CA ASP A 62 -7.37 -24.04 13.76
C ASP A 62 -6.17 -23.27 13.17
N ILE A 63 -6.32 -22.78 11.93
CA ILE A 63 -5.32 -21.92 11.29
C ILE A 63 -5.82 -20.48 11.37
N TYR A 64 -5.00 -19.61 11.96
CA TYR A 64 -5.24 -18.17 11.98
C TYR A 64 -4.59 -17.50 10.77
N VAL A 65 -5.28 -16.51 10.20
CA VAL A 65 -4.75 -15.73 9.08
C VAL A 65 -4.25 -14.39 9.60
N LEU A 66 -2.99 -14.06 9.29
CA LEU A 66 -2.37 -12.78 9.56
C LEU A 66 -2.18 -12.03 8.23
N MET A 67 -2.62 -10.78 8.19
CA MET A 67 -2.47 -9.91 7.01
C MET A 67 -1.29 -8.96 7.19
N ASP A 68 -0.61 -8.64 6.10
CA ASP A 68 0.29 -7.49 6.06
C ASP A 68 -0.47 -6.17 6.24
N LEU A 69 0.05 -5.30 7.11
CA LEU A 69 -0.48 -3.96 7.33
C LEU A 69 0.50 -2.92 6.77
N VAL A 70 0.24 -2.48 5.54
CA VAL A 70 1.11 -1.52 4.82
C VAL A 70 0.57 -0.09 4.98
N VAL A 71 1.06 0.61 6.00
CA VAL A 71 0.54 1.93 6.40
C VAL A 71 1.61 3.02 6.48
N ASN A 72 2.84 2.73 6.02
CA ASN A 72 3.84 3.78 5.81
C ASN A 72 3.48 4.66 4.60
N HIS A 73 2.94 4.06 3.55
CA HIS A 73 2.58 4.67 2.29
C HIS A 73 1.31 4.02 1.75
N CYS A 74 0.66 4.66 0.78
CA CYS A 74 -0.35 4.05 -0.08
C CYS A 74 0.06 4.20 -1.54
N SER A 75 -0.72 3.65 -2.47
CA SER A 75 -0.52 3.87 -3.91
C SER A 75 -0.74 5.34 -4.28
N SER A 76 -0.02 5.83 -5.29
CA SER A 76 -0.32 7.10 -5.95
C SER A 76 -1.69 7.11 -6.64
N GLU A 77 -2.29 5.94 -6.89
CA GLU A 77 -3.65 5.81 -7.42
C GLU A 77 -4.72 5.87 -6.31
N HIS A 78 -4.34 5.82 -5.03
CA HIS A 78 -5.26 5.90 -3.90
C HIS A 78 -6.03 7.24 -3.91
N GLU A 79 -7.32 7.19 -3.58
CA GLU A 79 -8.22 8.35 -3.64
C GLU A 79 -7.66 9.57 -2.88
N TRP A 80 -7.11 9.31 -1.68
CA TRP A 80 -6.48 10.34 -0.86
C TRP A 80 -5.35 11.06 -1.60
N PHE A 81 -4.45 10.33 -2.24
CA PHE A 81 -3.32 10.95 -2.93
C PHE A 81 -3.76 11.70 -4.18
N ARG A 82 -4.72 11.15 -4.94
CA ARG A 82 -5.31 11.85 -6.10
C ARG A 82 -5.94 13.18 -5.70
N LYS A 83 -6.61 13.24 -4.55
CA LYS A 83 -7.16 14.48 -3.99
C LYS A 83 -6.06 15.42 -3.48
N ALA A 84 -4.99 14.88 -2.88
CA ALA A 84 -3.83 15.66 -2.44
C ALA A 84 -3.10 16.33 -3.62
N LEU A 85 -3.00 15.67 -4.78
CA LEU A 85 -2.41 16.25 -5.98
C LEU A 85 -3.24 17.40 -6.57
N GLN A 86 -4.58 17.34 -6.44
CA GLN A 86 -5.47 18.41 -6.92
C GLN A 86 -5.42 19.65 -6.03
N ASP A 87 -5.28 19.47 -4.73
CA ASP A 87 -5.12 20.56 -3.76
C ASP A 87 -4.05 20.19 -2.71
N PRO A 88 -2.75 20.44 -2.99
CA PRO A 88 -1.65 20.09 -2.10
C PRO A 88 -1.70 20.78 -0.73
N LYS A 89 -2.45 21.89 -0.61
CA LYS A 89 -2.65 22.61 0.67
C LYS A 89 -3.98 22.25 1.34
N GLY A 90 -4.80 21.45 0.67
CA GLY A 90 -6.10 21.02 1.13
C GLY A 90 -6.06 19.98 2.25
N PRO A 91 -7.23 19.48 2.67
CA PRO A 91 -7.33 18.50 3.75
C PRO A 91 -6.56 17.22 3.46
N TYR A 92 -6.65 16.69 2.24
CA TYR A 92 -5.91 15.48 1.83
C TYR A 92 -4.42 15.75 1.62
N GLY A 93 -4.00 16.98 1.31
CA GLY A 93 -2.58 17.34 1.25
C GLY A 93 -1.85 17.09 2.57
N LYS A 94 -2.55 17.22 3.71
CA LYS A 94 -2.01 16.94 5.05
C LYS A 94 -1.76 15.47 5.33
N TYR A 95 -2.42 14.57 4.59
CA TYR A 95 -2.24 13.11 4.74
C TYR A 95 -0.90 12.65 4.19
N PHE A 96 -0.19 13.48 3.41
CA PHE A 96 1.07 13.16 2.78
C PHE A 96 2.15 14.17 3.14
N ILE A 97 3.40 13.78 2.93
CA ILE A 97 4.54 14.68 3.16
C ILE A 97 4.80 15.46 1.88
N ILE A 98 4.19 16.64 1.76
CA ILE A 98 4.33 17.56 0.62
C ILE A 98 5.14 18.80 1.04
N ARG A 99 6.15 19.19 0.28
CA ARG A 99 7.04 20.33 0.58
C ARG A 99 7.38 21.13 -0.67
N GLU A 100 7.60 22.43 -0.51
CA GLU A 100 8.08 23.30 -1.58
C GLU A 100 9.56 22.99 -1.89
N GLY A 101 9.93 23.01 -3.17
CA GLY A 101 11.32 22.88 -3.59
C GLY A 101 12.20 24.06 -3.16
N LYS A 102 13.51 23.92 -3.34
CA LYS A 102 14.50 24.96 -3.01
C LYS A 102 15.35 25.30 -4.23
N ASN A 103 15.21 26.53 -4.74
CA ASN A 103 15.99 27.04 -5.89
C ASN A 103 15.92 26.12 -7.13
N GLY A 104 14.72 25.61 -7.47
CA GLY A 104 14.53 24.68 -8.59
C GLY A 104 14.99 23.25 -8.34
N ASN A 105 15.42 22.91 -7.11
CA ASN A 105 15.79 21.57 -6.69
C ASN A 105 14.78 21.00 -5.67
N PRO A 106 14.79 19.68 -5.44
CA PRO A 106 14.05 19.07 -4.34
C PRO A 106 14.35 19.70 -2.96
N PRO A 107 13.43 19.55 -1.97
CA PRO A 107 13.59 20.10 -0.62
C PRO A 107 14.89 19.66 0.09
N THR A 108 15.30 18.41 -0.12
CA THR A 108 16.54 17.82 0.42
C THR A 108 17.22 16.94 -0.62
N ASN A 109 18.45 16.50 -0.34
CA ASN A 109 19.23 15.58 -1.18
C ASN A 109 19.05 14.10 -0.78
N TRP A 110 17.95 13.76 -0.10
CA TRP A 110 17.70 12.40 0.37
C TRP A 110 17.42 11.45 -0.79
N ARG A 111 17.79 10.18 -0.60
CA ARG A 111 17.73 9.13 -1.62
C ARG A 111 16.67 8.09 -1.26
N SER A 112 15.84 7.72 -2.23
CA SER A 112 14.87 6.63 -2.08
C SER A 112 15.59 5.29 -1.89
N ILE A 113 14.95 4.37 -1.16
CA ILE A 113 15.38 2.98 -1.03
C ILE A 113 15.43 2.29 -2.40
N PHE A 114 14.55 2.69 -3.33
CA PHE A 114 14.46 2.16 -4.71
C PHE A 114 15.20 3.02 -5.74
N GLU A 115 16.20 3.78 -5.30
CA GLU A 115 17.05 4.68 -6.10
C GLU A 115 16.40 6.02 -6.50
N GLY A 116 17.26 6.98 -6.84
CA GLY A 116 16.83 8.35 -7.15
C GLY A 116 16.49 9.20 -5.90
N SER A 117 15.93 10.37 -6.15
CA SER A 117 15.42 11.28 -5.12
C SER A 117 14.23 10.66 -4.38
N VAL A 118 14.06 10.95 -3.09
CA VAL A 118 12.78 10.68 -2.36
C VAL A 118 11.67 11.67 -2.71
N TRP A 119 11.99 12.70 -3.48
CA TRP A 119 11.07 13.77 -3.84
C TRP A 119 10.76 13.72 -5.31
N GLU A 120 9.47 13.61 -5.64
CA GLU A 120 8.96 13.71 -7.00
C GLU A 120 8.16 15.02 -7.15
N PRO A 121 8.37 15.80 -8.21
CA PRO A 121 7.66 17.07 -8.41
C PRO A 121 6.17 16.85 -8.66
N ILE A 122 5.33 17.71 -8.08
CA ILE A 122 3.91 17.81 -8.41
C ILE A 122 3.77 18.76 -9.63
N PRO A 123 3.29 18.30 -10.79
CA PRO A 123 3.20 19.10 -12.01
C PRO A 123 2.49 20.43 -11.81
N ASP A 124 2.94 21.47 -12.50
CA ASP A 124 2.37 22.83 -12.47
C ASP A 124 2.34 23.52 -11.10
N THR A 125 3.13 23.02 -10.13
CA THR A 125 3.26 23.61 -8.79
C THR A 125 4.74 23.72 -8.36
N PRO A 126 5.06 24.50 -7.30
CA PRO A 126 6.40 24.50 -6.72
C PRO A 126 6.64 23.35 -5.73
N TYR A 127 5.68 22.43 -5.58
CA TYR A 127 5.70 21.37 -4.55
C TYR A 127 6.26 20.05 -5.07
N TYR A 128 6.76 19.27 -4.13
CA TYR A 128 7.20 17.90 -4.28
C TYR A 128 6.47 17.05 -3.25
N TYR A 129 6.13 15.82 -3.60
CA TYR A 129 5.71 14.82 -2.62
C TYR A 129 6.87 13.88 -2.29
N TYR A 130 6.87 13.39 -1.06
CA TYR A 130 7.88 12.47 -0.56
C TYR A 130 7.45 11.00 -0.79
N HIS A 131 8.40 10.18 -1.19
CA HIS A 131 8.29 8.73 -1.29
C HIS A 131 9.60 8.07 -0.83
N THR A 132 9.52 7.23 0.20
CA THR A 132 10.66 6.45 0.70
C THR A 132 11.01 5.32 -0.27
N PHE A 133 10.00 4.74 -0.92
CA PHE A 133 10.10 3.58 -1.82
C PHE A 133 9.88 4.02 -3.28
N ALA A 134 9.02 3.33 -4.03
CA ALA A 134 8.69 3.69 -5.42
C ALA A 134 8.01 5.07 -5.48
N LYS A 135 8.07 5.72 -6.65
CA LYS A 135 7.38 7.00 -6.86
C LYS A 135 5.87 6.84 -6.72
N GLU A 136 5.36 5.66 -7.05
CA GLU A 136 3.97 5.26 -6.91
C GLU A 136 3.58 4.92 -5.46
N GLN A 137 4.48 5.09 -4.48
CA GLN A 137 4.25 4.86 -3.04
C GLN A 137 4.49 6.14 -2.23
N PRO A 138 3.66 7.19 -2.39
CA PRO A 138 3.75 8.39 -1.56
C PRO A 138 3.53 8.07 -0.07
N ASP A 139 4.45 8.52 0.78
CA ASP A 139 4.37 8.24 2.21
C ASP A 139 3.26 9.04 2.89
N LEU A 140 2.55 8.35 3.78
CA LEU A 140 1.58 8.94 4.67
C LEU A 140 2.29 9.77 5.74
N ASN A 141 1.70 10.91 6.07
CA ASN A 141 2.17 11.81 7.11
C ASN A 141 1.59 11.40 8.47
N TRP A 142 2.36 10.66 9.24
CA TRP A 142 1.98 10.20 10.58
C TRP A 142 1.93 11.30 11.67
N GLU A 143 2.40 12.52 11.36
CA GLU A 143 2.33 13.68 12.27
C GLU A 143 1.00 14.44 12.19
N ASN A 144 0.07 14.03 11.30
CA ASN A 144 -1.25 14.64 11.13
C ASN A 144 -2.25 14.18 12.20
#